data_AF-A0A183J0I8-F1
#
_entry.id   AF-A0A183J0I8-F1
#
_cell.length_a   1.000
_cell.length_b   1.000
_cell.length_c   1.000
_cell.angle_alpha   90.00
_cell.angle_beta   90.00
_cell.angle_gamma   90.00
#
_symmetry.space_group_name_H-M   'P 1'
#
loop_
_entity.id
_entity.type
_entity.pdbx_description
1 polymer ?
#
loop_
_entity_poly.entity_id
_entity_poly.type
_entity_poly.pdbx_seq_one_letter_code
_entity_poly.pdbx_strand_id
1 'polypeptide(L)'
;MEGRDRNPSPSEQSDNEDKCCDRIGETLYSEKFVLQLLVELCKIIESEAEAEEPSSTSSGLDLDPDLDKEFCVLWDMSTDHDVVKLIAECDGARIFRNLLMTTAKPRLKVLKPVN
;
A
#
# COMPACT_ATOMS: atom_id res chain seq x y z
N MET A 1 -57.96 -21.97 -3.90
CA MET A 1 -57.03 -21.03 -3.26
C MET A 1 -56.28 -21.82 -2.22
N GLU A 2 -54.96 -21.97 -2.38
CA GLU A 2 -53.99 -21.66 -1.34
C GLU A 2 -52.62 -22.02 -1.92
N GLY A 3 -51.89 -20.98 -2.35
CA GLY A 3 -50.45 -21.09 -2.57
C GLY A 3 -49.80 -21.41 -1.24
N ARG A 4 -48.96 -22.44 -1.21
CA ARG A 4 -47.92 -22.56 -0.20
C ARG A 4 -46.60 -22.26 -0.88
N ASP A 5 -46.35 -20.96 -1.00
CA ASP A 5 -45.03 -20.36 -1.08
C ASP A 5 -44.17 -20.98 0.03
N ARG A 6 -43.46 -22.04 -0.33
CA ARG A 6 -42.39 -22.57 0.51
C ARG A 6 -41.28 -21.55 0.43
N ASN A 7 -41.29 -20.59 1.33
CA ASN A 7 -40.13 -19.77 1.65
C ASN A 7 -39.00 -20.75 2.04
N PRO A 8 -37.98 -20.98 1.19
CA PRO A 8 -36.82 -21.71 1.66
C PRO A 8 -36.17 -20.81 2.72
N SER A 9 -35.99 -21.33 3.93
CA SER A 9 -35.20 -20.64 4.96
C SER A 9 -33.91 -20.13 4.33
N PRO A 10 -33.44 -18.91 4.68
CA PRO A 10 -32.21 -18.40 4.12
C PRO A 10 -31.13 -19.43 4.44
N SER A 11 -30.51 -19.98 3.40
CA SER A 11 -29.30 -20.76 3.55
C SER A 11 -28.40 -19.96 4.48
N GLU A 12 -27.94 -20.58 5.55
CA GLU A 12 -26.87 -20.02 6.36
C GLU A 12 -25.64 -20.00 5.46
N GLN A 13 -25.59 -18.97 4.62
CA GLN A 13 -24.46 -18.63 3.80
C GLN A 13 -23.37 -18.36 4.83
N SER A 14 -22.37 -19.23 4.85
CA SER A 14 -21.14 -19.09 5.62
C SER A 14 -20.44 -17.79 5.20
N ASP A 15 -20.98 -16.65 5.61
CA ASP A 15 -20.47 -15.31 5.31
C ASP A 15 -19.47 -14.93 6.42
N ASN A 16 -18.47 -15.78 6.64
CA ASN A 16 -17.41 -15.50 7.61
C ASN A 16 -16.08 -16.22 7.35
N GLU A 17 -15.89 -16.85 6.19
CA GLU A 17 -14.60 -17.50 5.87
C GLU A 17 -13.78 -16.70 4.84
N ASP A 18 -14.40 -15.90 3.98
CA ASP A 18 -13.67 -15.12 2.96
C ASP A 18 -13.01 -13.82 3.49
N LYS A 19 -13.36 -13.36 4.69
CA LYS A 19 -12.74 -12.16 5.30
C LYS A 19 -11.37 -12.43 5.94
N CYS A 20 -10.96 -13.69 6.04
CA CYS A 20 -9.69 -14.07 6.65
C CYS A 20 -8.54 -14.25 5.64
N CYS A 21 -8.83 -14.24 4.32
CA CYS A 21 -7.83 -14.57 3.30
C CYS A 21 -6.85 -13.42 3.00
N ASP A 22 -7.14 -12.20 3.48
CA ASP A 22 -6.34 -11.02 3.17
C ASP A 22 -5.55 -10.48 4.34
N ARG A 23 -5.34 -11.26 5.41
CA ARG A 23 -4.62 -10.79 6.59
C ARG A 23 -3.13 -11.02 6.46
N ILE A 24 -2.33 -10.02 6.80
CA ILE A 24 -0.88 -10.16 6.93
C ILE A 24 -0.59 -10.88 8.25
N GLY A 25 -0.26 -12.17 8.18
CA GLY A 25 0.03 -12.97 9.37
C GLY A 25 -1.13 -12.98 10.37
N GLU A 26 -0.84 -12.64 11.63
CA GLU A 26 -1.85 -12.54 12.70
C GLU A 26 -2.44 -11.12 12.83
N THR A 27 -2.03 -10.18 11.97
CA THR A 27 -2.47 -8.79 12.05
C THR A 27 -3.88 -8.59 11.49
N LEU A 28 -4.47 -7.42 11.80
CA LEU A 28 -5.72 -6.97 11.21
C LEU A 28 -5.50 -6.24 9.87
N TYR A 29 -4.26 -6.17 9.39
CA TYR A 29 -3.89 -5.43 8.19
C TYR A 29 -4.15 -6.25 6.92
N SER A 30 -4.52 -5.55 5.85
CA SER A 30 -4.81 -6.14 4.55
C SER A 30 -3.52 -6.33 3.74
N GLU A 31 -3.22 -7.57 3.34
CA GLU A 31 -2.07 -7.90 2.49
C GLU A 31 -2.22 -7.25 1.12
N LYS A 32 -3.42 -7.32 0.52
CA LYS A 32 -3.68 -6.70 -0.78
C LYS A 32 -3.47 -5.19 -0.74
N PHE A 33 -3.87 -4.51 0.33
CA PHE A 33 -3.62 -3.07 0.48
C PHE A 33 -2.13 -2.75 0.37
N VAL A 34 -1.28 -3.48 1.10
CA VAL A 34 0.17 -3.26 1.07
C VAL A 34 0.74 -3.52 -0.33
N LEU A 35 0.37 -4.64 -0.94
CA LEU A 35 0.86 -5.02 -2.28
C LEU A 35 0.38 -4.03 -3.36
N GLN A 36 -0.88 -3.60 -3.32
CA GLN A 36 -1.42 -2.62 -4.25
C GLN A 36 -0.67 -1.30 -4.16
N LEU A 37 -0.46 -0.80 -2.94
CA LEU A 37 0.26 0.45 -2.71
C LEU A 37 1.72 0.36 -3.16
N LEU A 38 2.42 -0.75 -2.89
CA LEU A 38 3.80 -0.97 -3.35
C LEU A 38 3.90 -0.97 -4.89
N VAL A 39 2.95 -1.62 -5.58
CA VAL A 39 2.91 -1.63 -7.04
C VAL A 39 2.63 -0.23 -7.60
N GLU A 40 1.73 0.52 -6.97
CA GLU A 40 1.42 1.89 -7.39
C GLU A 40 2.60 2.84 -7.21
N LEU A 41 3.29 2.77 -6.06
CA LEU A 41 4.52 3.50 -5.80
C LEU A 41 5.61 3.16 -6.83
N CYS A 42 5.78 1.88 -7.18
CA CYS A 42 6.74 1.46 -8.18
C CYS A 42 6.46 2.11 -9.55
N LYS A 43 5.20 2.07 -10.01
CA LYS A 43 4.79 2.68 -11.27
C LYS A 43 5.06 4.18 -11.32
N ILE A 44 4.81 4.89 -10.23
CA ILE A 44 5.05 6.35 -10.16
C ILE A 44 6.56 6.64 -10.25
N ILE A 45 7.39 5.89 -9.52
CA ILE A 45 8.84 6.04 -9.56
C ILE A 45 9.39 5.75 -10.97
N GLU A 46 8.89 4.71 -11.64
CA GLU A 46 9.28 4.38 -13.01
C GLU A 46 8.81 5.45 -14.00
N SER A 47 7.58 5.95 -13.86
CA SER A 47 7.04 7.01 -14.71
C SER A 47 7.80 8.32 -14.58
N GLU A 48 8.28 8.68 -13.38
CA GLU A 48 9.11 9.88 -13.21
C GLU A 48 10.51 9.66 -13.81
N ALA A 49 11.08 8.47 -13.68
CA ALA A 49 12.38 8.15 -14.29
C ALA A 49 12.35 8.24 -15.83
N GLU A 50 11.22 7.95 -16.48
CA GLU A 50 11.02 8.14 -17.92
C GLU A 50 10.69 9.59 -18.32
N ALA A 51 10.16 10.41 -17.40
CA ALA A 51 9.77 11.79 -17.67
C ALA A 51 10.92 12.81 -17.56
N GLU A 52 12.11 12.39 -17.13
CA GLU A 52 13.35 13.19 -17.04
C GLU A 52 13.94 13.50 -18.44
N GLU A 53 13.17 14.17 -19.29
CA GLU A 53 13.73 15.10 -20.29
C GLU A 53 14.25 16.35 -19.53
N PRO A 54 15.40 16.94 -19.92
CA PRO A 54 16.15 17.91 -19.11
C PRO A 54 15.50 19.31 -19.07
N SER A 55 14.27 19.41 -18.60
CA SER A 55 13.57 20.67 -18.36
C SER A 55 13.71 21.08 -16.90
N SER A 56 14.92 21.52 -16.55
CA SER A 56 15.26 22.53 -15.54
C SER A 56 14.11 23.05 -14.66
N THR A 57 13.62 22.26 -13.72
CA THR A 57 13.00 22.75 -12.49
C THR A 57 13.00 21.63 -11.48
N SER A 58 13.62 21.89 -10.33
CA SER A 58 13.86 20.98 -9.20
C SER A 58 12.57 20.58 -8.46
N SER A 59 11.58 20.07 -9.17
CA SER A 59 10.29 19.65 -8.64
C SER A 59 10.29 18.13 -8.55
N GLY A 60 10.97 17.55 -7.56
CA GLY A 60 10.92 16.09 -7.33
C GLY A 60 9.49 15.61 -7.08
N LEU A 61 9.21 14.30 -7.25
CA LEU A 61 7.83 13.77 -7.26
C LEU A 61 6.95 14.38 -6.17
N ASP A 62 5.86 14.96 -6.66
CA ASP A 62 4.70 15.28 -5.87
C ASP A 62 3.77 14.07 -5.93
N LEU A 63 3.82 13.24 -4.88
CA LEU A 63 2.89 12.13 -4.72
C LEU A 63 1.48 12.69 -4.58
N ASP A 64 0.53 12.00 -5.23
CA ASP A 64 -0.89 12.24 -5.03
C ASP A 64 -1.21 12.26 -3.52
N PRO A 65 -2.00 13.24 -3.04
CA PRO A 65 -2.27 13.41 -1.62
C PRO A 65 -2.96 12.21 -0.97
N ASP A 66 -3.71 11.39 -1.71
CA ASP A 66 -4.32 10.19 -1.16
C ASP A 66 -3.30 9.05 -1.08
N LEU A 67 -2.46 8.88 -2.10
CA LEU A 67 -1.36 7.92 -2.08
C LEU A 67 -0.31 8.24 -0.99
N ASP A 68 -0.03 9.53 -0.74
CA ASP A 68 0.85 9.98 0.34
C ASP A 68 0.30 9.61 1.73
N LYS A 69 -1.02 9.72 1.92
CA LYS A 69 -1.67 9.28 3.16
C LYS A 69 -1.60 7.77 3.30
N GLU A 70 -1.87 7.03 2.24
CA GLU A 70 -1.77 5.57 2.22
C GLU A 70 -0.34 5.11 2.52
N PHE A 71 0.67 5.79 1.96
CA PHE A 71 2.07 5.56 2.30
C PHE A 71 2.38 5.87 3.77
N CYS A 72 1.87 6.96 4.32
CA CYS A 72 2.03 7.27 5.75
C CYS A 72 1.42 6.17 6.63
N VAL A 73 0.24 5.69 6.26
CA VAL A 73 -0.43 4.58 6.95
C VAL A 73 0.39 3.29 6.85
N LEU A 74 0.91 2.95 5.67
CA LEU A 74 1.79 1.80 5.48
C LEU A 74 3.08 1.94 6.30
N TRP A 75 3.64 3.14 6.36
CA TRP A 75 4.83 3.43 7.16
C TRP A 75 4.57 3.22 8.65
N ASP A 76 3.41 3.66 9.17
CA ASP A 76 3.02 3.37 10.56
C ASP A 76 2.77 1.86 10.78
N MET A 77 2.20 1.15 9.81
CA MET A 77 2.03 -0.32 9.86
C MET A 77 3.37 -1.06 9.86
N SER A 78 4.43 -0.48 9.30
CA SER A 78 5.78 -1.06 9.29
C SER A 78 6.46 -1.09 10.67
N THR A 79 5.73 -0.74 11.74
CA THR A 79 6.11 -1.07 13.11
C THR A 79 5.88 -2.54 13.46
N ASP A 80 5.00 -3.22 12.70
CA ASP A 80 4.69 -4.64 12.87
C ASP A 80 5.65 -5.53 12.06
N HIS A 81 6.13 -6.60 12.68
CA HIS A 81 7.13 -7.49 12.09
C HIS A 81 6.61 -8.23 10.84
N ASP A 82 5.34 -8.66 10.83
CA ASP A 82 4.78 -9.40 9.69
C ASP A 82 4.58 -8.48 8.49
N VAL A 83 4.21 -7.22 8.73
CA VAL A 83 4.14 -6.18 7.70
C VAL A 83 5.52 -5.87 7.13
N VAL A 84 6.53 -5.69 7.98
CA VAL A 84 7.91 -5.46 7.54
C VAL A 84 8.42 -6.62 6.70
N LYS A 85 8.12 -7.85 7.10
CA LYS A 85 8.51 -9.05 6.35
C LYS A 85 7.88 -9.04 4.95
N LEU A 86 6.59 -8.78 4.84
CA LEU A 86 5.90 -8.67 3.54
C LEU A 86 6.52 -7.58 2.64
N ILE A 87 6.76 -6.39 3.21
CA ILE A 87 7.40 -5.28 2.49
C ILE A 87 8.80 -5.70 2.01
N ALA A 88 9.59 -6.38 2.85
CA ALA A 88 10.92 -6.84 2.50
C ALA A 88 10.91 -7.92 1.40
N GLU A 89 9.94 -8.85 1.44
CA GLU A 89 9.74 -9.87 0.40
C GLU A 89 9.43 -9.25 -0.98
N CYS A 90 8.85 -8.06 -1.01
CA CYS A 90 8.49 -7.32 -2.23
C CYS A 90 9.54 -6.29 -2.67
N ASP A 91 10.78 -6.35 -2.18
CA ASP A 91 11.79 -5.30 -2.41
C ASP A 91 11.32 -3.89 -1.97
N GLY A 92 10.36 -3.80 -1.06
CA GLY A 92 9.72 -2.55 -0.64
C GLY A 92 10.71 -1.55 -0.04
N ALA A 93 11.79 -2.03 0.58
CA ALA A 93 12.89 -1.18 1.03
C ALA A 93 13.54 -0.39 -0.13
N ARG A 94 13.68 -1.02 -1.31
CA ARG A 94 14.20 -0.36 -2.53
C ARG A 94 13.20 0.66 -3.06
N ILE A 95 11.92 0.31 -3.07
CA ILE A 95 10.82 1.19 -3.49
C ILE A 95 10.80 2.45 -2.61
N PHE A 96 10.79 2.29 -1.29
CA PHE A 96 10.78 3.41 -0.34
C PHE A 96 12.03 4.27 -0.45
N ARG A 97 13.21 3.66 -0.63
CA ARG A 97 14.45 4.41 -0.85
C ARG A 97 14.35 5.27 -2.12
N ASN A 98 13.89 4.70 -3.23
CA ASN A 98 13.75 5.44 -4.48
C ASN A 98 12.71 6.56 -4.34
N LEU A 99 11.58 6.27 -3.69
CA LEU A 99 10.56 7.27 -3.36
C LEU A 99 11.14 8.46 -2.57
N LEU A 100 11.91 8.17 -1.51
CA LEU A 100 12.55 9.18 -0.65
C LEU A 100 13.59 10.01 -1.40
N MET A 101 14.33 9.40 -2.32
CA MET A 101 15.36 10.07 -3.10
C MET A 101 14.76 11.02 -4.12
N THR A 102 13.68 10.61 -4.75
CA THR A 102 13.08 11.37 -5.84
C THR A 102 12.12 12.44 -5.26
N THR A 103 11.48 12.23 -4.09
CA THR A 103 10.40 13.12 -3.62
C THR A 103 10.88 14.48 -3.16
N ALA A 104 10.10 15.52 -3.48
CA ALA A 104 10.35 16.89 -3.03
C ALA A 104 9.97 17.14 -1.57
N LYS A 105 9.22 16.23 -0.91
CA LYS A 105 8.67 16.49 0.43
C LYS A 105 9.76 16.56 1.51
N PRO A 106 9.94 17.72 2.17
CA PRO A 106 11.04 17.93 3.11
C PRO A 106 10.95 17.05 4.37
N ARG A 107 9.75 16.57 4.73
CA ARG A 107 9.54 15.66 5.88
C ARG A 107 10.26 14.31 5.71
N LEU A 108 10.41 13.84 4.48
CA LEU A 108 11.07 12.57 4.15
C LEU A 108 12.59 12.70 3.96
N LYS A 109 13.09 13.93 3.79
CA LYS A 109 14.53 14.23 3.60
C LYS A 109 15.32 14.37 4.91
N VAL A 110 14.68 14.29 6.08
CA VAL A 110 15.33 14.56 7.39
C VAL A 110 16.02 13.33 7.99
N LEU A 111 16.01 12.17 7.32
CA LEU A 111 16.82 11.02 7.76
C LEU A 111 18.30 11.28 7.48
N LYS A 112 18.92 12.12 8.33
CA LYS A 112 20.37 12.28 8.35
C LYS A 112 20.98 10.96 8.82
N PRO A 113 22.05 10.48 8.16
CA PRO A 113 22.78 9.32 8.66
C PRO A 113 23.27 9.64 10.08
N VAL A 114 22.92 8.78 11.03
CA VAL A 114 23.56 8.78 12.35
C VAL A 114 25.01 8.34 12.10
N ASN A 115 25.94 9.22 12.41
CA ASN A 115 27.37 9.02 12.25
C ASN A 115 27.94 8.20 13.40
#